data_AF-A0A8R1DUC8-F1
#
_entry.id   AF-A0A8R1DUC8-F1
#
_cell.length_a   1.000
_cell.length_b   1.000
_cell.length_c   1.000
_cell.angle_alpha   90.00
_cell.angle_beta   90.00
_cell.angle_gamma   90.00
#
_symmetry.space_group_name_H-M   'P 1'
#
loop_
_entity.id
_entity.type
_entity.pdbx_description
1 polymer ?
#
loop_
_entity_poly.entity_id
_entity_poly.type
_entity_poly.pdbx_seq_one_letter_code
_entity_poly.pdbx_strand_id
1 'polypeptide(L)'
;MKSVVIFLTFLCCTTFAGTWTTWGAWADTCSNCPGAVYRGRTRVCVPGADMSGCSGSRIEKEICDCPLEAEWASWADWSPCDKDCGFCGNHTRTRVCEEIDGCPDVTCDGAAEEWEACSASDTICMAPSASCCSGYAKKVDIPTKRFYCGK
;
A
#
# COMPACT_ATOMS: atom_id res chain seq x y z
N MET A 1 -74.12 -13.38 -34.57
CA MET A 1 -72.65 -13.41 -34.78
C MET A 1 -72.16 -12.02 -35.17
N LYS A 2 -71.77 -11.20 -34.20
CA LYS A 2 -70.85 -10.08 -34.38
C LYS A 2 -69.99 -10.04 -33.12
N SER A 3 -68.75 -10.47 -33.27
CA SER A 3 -67.77 -10.64 -32.20
C SER A 3 -67.48 -9.30 -31.53
N VAL A 4 -67.70 -9.21 -30.23
CA VAL A 4 -67.15 -8.12 -29.41
C VAL A 4 -65.69 -8.46 -29.19
N VAL A 5 -64.82 -7.81 -29.96
CA VAL A 5 -63.37 -7.86 -29.75
C VAL A 5 -63.10 -7.03 -28.50
N ILE A 6 -62.98 -7.71 -27.36
CA ILE A 6 -62.40 -7.11 -26.16
C ILE A 6 -60.93 -6.88 -26.51
N PHE A 7 -60.60 -5.66 -26.91
CA PHE A 7 -59.24 -5.16 -26.78
C PHE A 7 -58.95 -5.14 -25.28
N LEU A 8 -58.45 -6.27 -24.77
CA LEU A 8 -57.54 -6.25 -23.65
C LEU A 8 -56.34 -5.44 -24.16
N THR A 9 -56.48 -4.11 -24.11
CA THR A 9 -55.34 -3.23 -24.01
C THR A 9 -54.47 -3.88 -22.95
N PHE A 10 -53.34 -4.41 -23.38
CA PHE A 10 -52.24 -4.76 -22.51
C PHE A 10 -52.16 -3.60 -21.54
N LEU A 11 -52.66 -3.78 -20.32
CA LEU A 11 -52.28 -2.92 -19.22
C LEU A 11 -50.77 -3.11 -19.25
N CYS A 12 -50.09 -2.11 -19.80
CA CYS A 12 -48.67 -1.94 -19.66
C CYS A 12 -48.39 -2.32 -18.21
N CYS A 13 -47.50 -3.29 -17.99
CA CYS A 13 -47.03 -3.62 -16.67
C CYS A 13 -46.41 -2.33 -16.13
N THR A 14 -47.24 -1.48 -15.52
CA THR A 14 -46.83 -0.24 -14.90
C THR A 14 -45.97 -0.74 -13.77
N THR A 15 -44.67 -0.62 -13.94
CA THR A 15 -43.69 -1.03 -12.93
C THR A 15 -44.04 -0.26 -11.67
N PHE A 16 -44.73 -0.91 -10.74
CA PHE A 16 -45.07 -0.32 -9.46
C PHE A 16 -43.85 -0.19 -8.56
N ALA A 17 -42.68 -0.69 -9.00
CA ALA A 17 -41.40 -0.61 -8.32
C ALA A 17 -41.07 0.82 -7.86
N GLY A 18 -40.59 0.93 -6.62
CA GLY A 18 -40.05 2.17 -6.07
C GLY A 18 -38.97 2.77 -6.96
N THR A 19 -38.94 4.10 -7.03
CA THR A 19 -38.02 4.85 -7.89
C THR A 19 -36.98 5.60 -7.06
N TRP A 20 -35.74 5.60 -7.54
CA TRP A 20 -34.69 6.39 -6.93
C TRP A 20 -34.79 7.85 -7.38
N THR A 21 -34.66 8.78 -6.44
CA THR A 21 -34.32 10.18 -6.76
C THR A 21 -32.95 10.27 -7.43
N THR A 22 -32.67 11.41 -8.07
CA THR A 22 -31.32 11.72 -8.52
C THR A 22 -30.34 11.70 -7.35
N TRP A 23 -29.12 11.28 -7.61
CA TRP A 23 -28.05 11.37 -6.62
C TRP A 23 -27.87 12.82 -6.16
N GLY A 24 -27.68 12.99 -4.85
CA GLY A 24 -27.18 14.25 -4.30
C GLY A 24 -25.76 14.53 -4.75
N ALA A 25 -25.28 15.74 -4.43
CA ALA A 25 -23.88 16.11 -4.64
C ALA A 25 -22.95 15.17 -3.86
N TRP A 26 -21.74 14.99 -4.39
CA TRP A 26 -20.66 14.38 -3.63
C TRP A 26 -20.29 15.25 -2.44
N ALA A 27 -20.01 14.62 -1.30
CA ALA A 27 -19.52 15.34 -0.13
C ALA A 27 -18.12 15.93 -0.39
N ASP A 28 -17.89 17.17 0.08
CA ASP A 28 -16.59 17.85 0.03
C ASP A 28 -15.62 17.37 1.13
N THR A 29 -15.87 16.20 1.72
CA THR A 29 -15.13 15.68 2.87
C THR A 29 -13.65 15.44 2.57
N CYS A 30 -13.28 15.15 1.31
CA CYS A 30 -11.88 14.98 0.91
C CYS A 30 -11.03 16.25 1.15
N SER A 31 -11.60 17.45 1.00
CA SER A 31 -10.86 18.71 1.12
C SER A 31 -11.01 19.36 2.50
N ASN A 32 -12.14 19.12 3.17
CA ASN A 32 -12.48 19.79 4.43
C ASN A 32 -12.14 18.96 5.68
N CYS A 33 -11.74 17.70 5.51
CA CYS A 33 -11.38 16.82 6.62
C CYS A 33 -10.00 16.20 6.35
N PRO A 34 -8.94 16.62 7.07
CA PRO A 34 -7.62 16.03 6.94
C PRO A 34 -7.67 14.52 7.21
N GLY A 35 -7.13 13.71 6.30
CA GLY A 35 -7.12 12.24 6.40
C GLY A 35 -8.38 11.54 5.89
N ALA A 36 -9.34 12.26 5.30
CA ALA A 36 -10.48 11.63 4.64
C ALA A 36 -10.07 11.06 3.27
N VAL A 37 -10.20 9.74 3.11
CA VAL A 37 -9.83 9.02 1.88
C VAL A 37 -11.04 8.63 1.02
N TYR A 38 -12.25 8.85 1.53
CA TYR A 38 -13.49 8.60 0.81
C TYR A 38 -14.41 9.82 0.81
N ARG A 39 -15.13 10.00 -0.29
CA ARG A 39 -16.34 10.83 -0.34
C ARG A 39 -17.57 9.99 -0.66
N GLY A 40 -18.71 10.45 -0.17
CA GLY A 40 -19.98 9.77 -0.34
C GLY A 40 -21.04 10.69 -0.95
N ARG A 41 -22.00 10.08 -1.65
CA ARG A 41 -23.25 10.73 -2.03
C ARG A 41 -24.44 9.83 -1.69
N THR A 42 -25.60 10.45 -1.55
CA THR A 42 -26.83 9.75 -1.17
C THR A 42 -27.96 10.06 -2.11
N ARG A 43 -28.88 9.11 -2.25
CA ARG A 43 -30.18 9.29 -2.91
C ARG A 43 -31.29 8.85 -1.97
N VAL A 44 -32.52 9.20 -2.27
CA VAL A 44 -33.72 8.79 -1.53
C VAL A 44 -34.56 7.86 -2.40
N CYS A 45 -35.04 6.76 -1.81
CA CYS A 45 -36.01 5.87 -2.45
C CYS A 45 -37.41 6.45 -2.25
N VAL A 46 -38.14 6.64 -3.33
CA VAL A 46 -39.56 6.96 -3.31
C VAL A 46 -40.32 5.65 -3.51
N PRO A 47 -41.06 5.16 -2.50
CA PRO A 47 -41.79 3.90 -2.60
C PRO A 47 -42.83 3.91 -3.72
N GLY A 48 -43.06 2.73 -4.29
CA GLY A 48 -44.14 2.48 -5.24
C GLY A 48 -45.53 2.67 -4.65
N ALA A 49 -46.55 2.77 -5.50
CA ALA A 49 -47.95 2.79 -5.04
C ALA A 49 -48.37 1.48 -4.35
N ASP A 50 -47.65 0.39 -4.62
CA ASP A 50 -47.77 -0.91 -3.97
C ASP A 50 -46.88 -1.05 -2.72
N MET A 51 -46.30 0.05 -2.24
CA MET A 51 -45.29 0.09 -1.17
C MET A 51 -44.01 -0.68 -1.48
N SER A 52 -43.75 -1.02 -2.74
CA SER A 52 -42.49 -1.65 -3.13
C SER A 52 -41.32 -0.69 -2.93
N GLY A 53 -40.22 -1.25 -2.43
CA GLY A 53 -38.96 -0.53 -2.22
C GLY A 53 -38.10 -0.46 -3.49
N CYS A 54 -36.99 0.26 -3.39
CA CYS A 54 -36.02 0.39 -4.47
C CYS A 54 -34.89 -0.65 -4.31
N SER A 55 -34.46 -1.26 -5.42
CA SER A 55 -33.32 -2.17 -5.43
C SER A 55 -31.99 -1.41 -5.52
N GLY A 56 -30.99 -1.86 -4.75
CA GLY A 56 -29.64 -1.30 -4.72
C GLY A 56 -29.37 -0.38 -3.52
N SER A 57 -28.15 0.18 -3.44
CA SER A 57 -27.74 1.00 -2.29
C SER A 57 -28.31 2.42 -2.33
N ARG A 58 -28.63 2.96 -1.14
CA ARG A 58 -28.96 4.36 -0.92
C ARG A 58 -27.72 5.27 -0.91
N ILE A 59 -26.56 4.68 -0.65
CA ILE A 59 -25.27 5.34 -0.45
C ILE A 59 -24.28 4.83 -1.49
N GLU A 60 -23.56 5.75 -2.11
CA GLU A 60 -22.43 5.47 -2.97
C GLU A 60 -21.20 6.13 -2.38
N LYS A 61 -20.06 5.44 -2.45
CA LYS A 61 -18.77 5.91 -1.95
C LYS A 61 -17.73 5.71 -3.03
N GLU A 62 -16.80 6.65 -3.13
CA GLU A 62 -15.61 6.54 -3.98
C GLU A 62 -14.39 7.06 -3.23
N ILE A 63 -13.22 6.60 -3.67
CA ILE A 63 -11.92 7.01 -3.14
C ILE A 63 -11.63 8.42 -3.66
N CYS A 64 -11.12 9.28 -2.77
CA CYS A 64 -10.62 10.61 -3.13
C CYS A 64 -9.34 10.48 -3.97
N ASP A 65 -8.91 11.53 -4.68
CA ASP A 65 -7.60 11.52 -5.34
C ASP A 65 -6.50 11.30 -4.27
N CYS A 66 -5.80 10.16 -4.37
CA CYS A 66 -4.75 9.79 -3.45
C CYS A 66 -3.41 10.40 -3.88
N PRO A 67 -2.55 10.80 -2.93
CA PRO A 67 -1.16 11.09 -3.27
C PRO A 67 -0.50 9.82 -3.82
N LEU A 68 0.20 9.96 -4.94
CA LEU A 68 0.93 8.85 -5.59
C LEU A 68 2.20 8.45 -4.82
N GLU A 69 2.75 9.38 -4.04
CA GLU A 69 3.98 9.21 -3.27
C GLU A 69 3.63 9.07 -1.78
N ALA A 70 3.94 7.90 -1.21
CA ALA A 70 3.92 7.68 0.24
C ALA A 70 5.24 8.10 0.87
N GLU A 71 5.17 8.37 2.17
CA GLU A 71 6.36 8.58 2.98
C GLU A 71 6.95 7.24 3.45
N TRP A 72 8.27 7.20 3.53
CA TRP A 72 8.96 6.09 4.16
C TRP A 72 8.89 6.24 5.68
N ALA A 73 8.57 5.16 6.38
CA ALA A 73 8.84 5.06 7.80
C ALA A 73 10.34 5.25 8.07
N SER A 74 10.67 5.56 9.32
CA SER A 74 12.07 5.60 9.75
C SER A 74 12.74 4.25 9.49
N TRP A 75 14.01 4.29 9.10
CA TRP A 75 14.83 3.07 8.99
C TRP A 75 14.82 2.31 10.31
N ALA A 76 14.66 1.00 10.23
CA ALA A 76 14.93 0.11 11.34
C ALA A 76 16.41 0.19 11.72
N ASP A 77 16.71 -0.24 12.95
CA ASP A 77 18.09 -0.42 13.37
C ASP A 77 18.81 -1.42 12.47
N TRP A 78 20.12 -1.21 12.31
CA TRP A 78 20.97 -2.15 11.59
C TRP A 78 20.92 -3.54 12.25
N SER A 79 20.87 -4.57 11.41
CA SER A 79 21.06 -5.95 11.87
C SER A 79 22.43 -6.11 12.53
N PRO A 80 22.62 -7.13 13.38
CA PRO A 80 23.96 -7.57 13.70
C PRO A 80 24.71 -7.98 12.42
N CYS A 81 26.03 -7.94 12.49
CA CYS A 81 26.88 -8.39 11.40
C CYS A 81 26.68 -9.89 11.16
N ASP A 82 26.59 -10.28 9.89
CA ASP A 82 26.49 -11.69 9.52
C ASP A 82 27.78 -12.48 9.80
N LYS A 83 28.92 -11.78 9.94
CA LYS A 83 30.23 -12.32 10.28
C LYS A 83 31.01 -11.40 11.20
N ASP A 84 31.61 -12.00 12.21
CA ASP A 84 32.47 -11.31 13.19
C ASP A 84 33.98 -11.53 12.92
N CYS A 85 34.32 -12.17 11.81
CA CYS A 85 35.70 -12.43 11.40
C CYS A 85 36.06 -11.67 10.13
N GLY A 86 37.29 -11.17 10.11
CA GLY A 86 37.85 -10.34 9.07
C GLY A 86 37.01 -9.09 8.83
N PHE A 87 37.14 -8.54 7.63
CA PHE A 87 36.28 -7.47 7.13
C PHE A 87 35.33 -8.07 6.10
N CYS A 88 34.73 -9.22 6.47
CA CYS A 88 33.78 -9.96 5.64
C CYS A 88 32.33 -9.70 6.00
N GLY A 89 32.07 -9.12 7.18
CA GLY A 89 30.73 -8.95 7.71
C GLY A 89 29.98 -7.84 6.98
N ASN A 90 28.70 -8.05 6.75
CA ASN A 90 27.74 -7.04 6.34
C ASN A 90 26.59 -6.98 7.34
N HIS A 91 25.99 -5.82 7.44
CA HIS A 91 24.70 -5.65 8.09
C HIS A 91 23.69 -5.04 7.12
N THR A 92 22.42 -5.28 7.42
CA THR A 92 21.30 -4.83 6.61
C THR A 92 20.35 -4.05 7.50
N ARG A 93 19.70 -3.03 6.95
CA ARG A 93 18.54 -2.40 7.58
C ARG A 93 17.40 -2.31 6.57
N THR A 94 16.18 -2.26 7.10
CA THR A 94 14.96 -2.19 6.30
C THR A 94 14.11 -1.01 6.75
N ARG A 95 13.23 -0.56 5.87
CA ARG A 95 12.19 0.43 6.17
C ARG A 95 10.89 0.00 5.50
N VAL A 96 9.78 0.50 6.00
CA VAL A 96 8.45 0.19 5.48
C VAL A 96 7.88 1.42 4.79
N CYS A 97 7.28 1.24 3.62
CA CYS A 97 6.53 2.28 2.95
C CYS A 97 5.21 2.46 3.69
N GLU A 98 4.91 3.66 4.18
CA GLU A 98 3.70 3.89 4.95
C GLU A 98 2.48 3.83 4.04
N GLU A 99 1.60 2.86 4.28
CA GLU A 99 0.34 2.73 3.55
C GLU A 99 -0.60 3.87 3.94
N ILE A 100 -1.34 4.38 2.96
CA ILE A 100 -2.39 5.37 3.20
C ILE A 100 -3.72 4.63 3.15
N ASP A 101 -4.36 4.48 4.31
CA ASP A 101 -5.61 3.74 4.46
C ASP A 101 -6.68 4.17 3.45
N GLY A 102 -7.09 3.26 2.57
CA GLY A 102 -8.11 3.50 1.56
C GLY A 102 -7.59 4.02 0.22
N CYS A 103 -6.29 4.23 0.08
CA CYS A 103 -5.64 4.56 -1.19
C CYS A 103 -5.05 3.31 -1.86
N PRO A 104 -5.57 2.90 -3.02
CA PRO A 104 -4.93 1.88 -3.82
C PRO A 104 -3.67 2.43 -4.49
N ASP A 105 -2.66 1.58 -4.64
CA ASP A 105 -1.47 1.83 -5.47
C ASP A 105 -0.54 2.96 -5.00
N VAL A 106 -0.42 3.18 -3.69
CA VAL A 106 0.59 4.11 -3.16
C VAL A 106 1.98 3.49 -3.24
N THR A 107 2.96 4.25 -3.73
CA THR A 107 4.34 3.79 -3.89
C THR A 107 5.32 4.71 -3.19
N CYS A 108 6.41 4.14 -2.69
CA CYS A 108 7.53 4.92 -2.16
C CYS A 108 8.73 4.79 -3.08
N ASP A 109 9.36 5.92 -3.41
CA ASP A 109 10.54 5.94 -4.26
C ASP A 109 11.81 5.51 -3.52
N GLY A 110 12.58 4.63 -4.16
CA GLY A 110 13.84 4.09 -3.64
C GLY A 110 13.73 2.69 -3.05
N ALA A 111 14.82 2.20 -2.43
CA ALA A 111 14.89 0.84 -1.90
C ALA A 111 14.25 0.74 -0.51
N ALA A 112 13.62 -0.40 -0.23
CA ALA A 112 13.11 -0.77 1.11
C ALA A 112 14.19 -1.40 2.01
N GLU A 113 15.32 -1.77 1.43
CA GLU A 113 16.42 -2.47 2.07
C GLU A 113 17.75 -1.85 1.62
N GLU A 114 18.69 -1.72 2.54
CA GLU A 114 20.06 -1.34 2.25
C GLU A 114 21.06 -2.17 3.05
N TRP A 115 22.28 -2.29 2.53
CA TRP A 115 23.36 -3.04 3.13
C TRP A 115 24.63 -2.19 3.24
N GLU A 116 25.39 -2.40 4.30
CA GLU A 116 26.71 -1.82 4.52
C GLU A 116 27.69 -2.86 5.06
N ALA A 117 28.98 -2.62 4.81
CA ALA A 117 30.04 -3.44 5.39
C ALA A 117 30.20 -3.12 6.87
N CYS A 118 30.29 -4.16 7.68
CA CYS A 118 30.51 -4.02 9.11
C CYS A 118 31.90 -3.47 9.45
N SER A 119 31.98 -2.78 10.58
CA SER A 119 33.24 -2.27 11.12
C SER A 119 34.24 -3.39 11.44
N ALA A 120 35.51 -3.08 11.13
CA ALA A 120 36.73 -3.86 11.28
C ALA A 120 36.77 -4.83 12.47
N SER A 121 36.83 -6.13 12.18
CA SER A 121 37.35 -7.13 13.12
C SER A 121 38.74 -7.57 12.67
N ASP A 122 39.75 -7.39 13.53
CA ASP A 122 41.11 -7.92 13.33
C ASP A 122 41.16 -9.46 13.50
N THR A 123 40.02 -10.09 13.79
CA THR A 123 39.92 -11.54 13.95
C THR A 123 40.04 -12.21 12.59
N ILE A 124 40.97 -13.14 12.42
CA ILE A 124 41.13 -13.86 11.15
C ILE A 124 39.99 -14.88 10.98
N CYS A 125 39.36 -14.92 9.81
CA CYS A 125 38.42 -16.00 9.48
C CYS A 125 39.15 -17.33 9.35
N MET A 126 38.67 -18.35 10.05
CA MET A 126 39.19 -19.71 9.95
C MET A 126 38.58 -20.47 8.76
N ALA A 127 39.34 -21.43 8.24
CA ALA A 127 38.89 -22.28 7.14
C ALA A 127 37.54 -22.98 7.47
N PRO A 128 36.63 -23.12 6.50
CA PRO A 128 36.80 -22.84 5.06
C PRO A 128 36.57 -21.37 4.65
N SER A 129 36.29 -20.48 5.61
CA SER A 129 35.96 -19.08 5.32
C SER A 129 37.20 -18.27 4.98
N ALA A 130 37.25 -17.71 3.77
CA ALA A 130 38.32 -16.81 3.37
C ALA A 130 38.19 -15.46 4.08
N SER A 131 39.32 -14.86 4.47
CA SER A 131 39.34 -13.48 4.97
C SER A 131 39.09 -12.49 3.82
N CYS A 132 38.23 -11.50 4.08
CA CYS A 132 37.79 -10.47 3.14
C CYS A 132 38.25 -9.10 3.65
N CYS A 133 38.41 -8.16 2.71
CA CYS A 133 38.71 -6.75 2.98
C CYS A 133 37.77 -5.88 2.14
N SER A 134 36.47 -5.93 2.41
CA SER A 134 35.48 -5.17 1.63
C SER A 134 35.80 -3.67 1.67
N GLY A 135 36.25 -3.11 0.54
CA GLY A 135 36.67 -1.71 0.43
C GLY A 135 38.10 -1.38 0.91
N TYR A 136 38.91 -2.39 1.25
CA TYR A 136 40.27 -2.21 1.79
C TYR A 136 41.27 -3.21 1.16
N ALA A 137 42.57 -2.92 1.26
CA ALA A 137 43.62 -3.84 0.82
C ALA A 137 44.08 -4.76 1.97
N LYS A 138 44.35 -6.03 1.65
CA LYS A 138 44.98 -6.99 2.57
C LYS A 138 46.43 -6.57 2.82
N LYS A 139 46.79 -6.31 4.08
CA LYS A 139 48.14 -5.91 4.49
C LYS A 139 48.67 -6.82 5.60
N VAL A 140 50.00 -6.85 5.73
CA VAL A 140 50.72 -7.61 6.76
C VAL A 140 51.55 -6.63 7.56
N ASP A 141 51.36 -6.62 8.87
CA ASP A 141 52.24 -5.96 9.83
C ASP A 141 53.34 -6.95 10.23
N ILE A 142 54.56 -6.71 9.74
CA ILE A 142 55.72 -7.59 9.97
C ILE A 142 56.16 -7.57 11.45
N PRO A 143 56.29 -6.41 12.12
CA PRO A 143 56.65 -6.36 13.54
C PRO A 143 55.71 -7.15 14.46
N THR A 144 54.40 -7.03 14.24
CA THR A 144 53.38 -7.67 15.10
C THR A 144 52.90 -9.01 14.57
N LYS A 145 53.33 -9.40 13.36
CA LYS A 145 52.93 -10.63 12.65
C LYS A 145 51.41 -10.76 12.51
N ARG A 146 50.73 -9.64 12.22
CA ARG A 146 49.27 -9.57 12.06
C ARG A 146 48.86 -9.29 10.63
N PHE A 147 47.74 -9.88 10.22
CA PHE A 147 47.02 -9.50 9.01
C PHE A 147 45.98 -8.44 9.36
N TYR A 148 45.82 -7.44 8.51
CA TYR A 148 44.79 -6.41 8.67
C TYR A 148 44.33 -5.89 7.30
N CYS A 149 43.16 -5.25 7.28
CA CYS A 149 42.64 -4.57 6.10
C CYS A 149 42.87 -3.06 6.26
N GLY A 150 43.58 -2.44 5.32
CA GLY A 150 43.89 -1.00 5.37
C GLY A 150 43.63 -0.32 4.03
N LYS A 151 43.39 1.00 4.05
CA LYS A 151 43.34 1.82 2.83
C LYS A 151 44.68 1.85 2.13
#